data_AF-A0A3G5BIC7-F1
#
_entry.id   AF-A0A3G5BIC7-F1
#
_cell.length_a   1.000
_cell.length_b   1.000
_cell.length_c   1.000
_cell.angle_alpha   90.00
_cell.angle_beta   90.00
_cell.angle_gamma   90.00
#
_symmetry.space_group_name_H-M   'P 1'
#
loop_
_entity.id
_entity.type
_entity.pdbx_description
1 polymer ?
#
loop_
_entity_poly.entity_id
_entity_poly.type
_entity_poly.pdbx_seq_one_letter_code
_entity_poly.pdbx_strand_id
1 'polypeptide(L)'
;MKFFITLIFSVIALVSTVSAQWYVRGYCTSGCTVTNTLVCAWNGECNNMFKDNCQMKKWNCDKKDDFVIAPNVNCLISKQCSHIPAIIN
;
A
#
# COMPACT_ATOMS: atom_id res chain seq x y z
N MET A 1 -20.06 33.23 -23.57
CA MET A 1 -18.79 33.25 -22.81
C MET A 1 -18.79 32.37 -21.55
N LYS A 2 -19.88 32.25 -20.77
CA LYS A 2 -19.92 31.42 -19.54
C LYS A 2 -19.72 29.90 -19.74
N PHE A 3 -20.24 29.33 -20.83
CA PHE A 3 -20.15 27.88 -21.13
C PHE A 3 -18.73 27.39 -21.48
N PHE A 4 -17.92 28.22 -22.15
CA PHE A 4 -16.55 27.84 -22.52
C PHE A 4 -15.62 27.76 -21.32
N ILE A 5 -15.85 28.61 -20.31
CA ILE A 5 -15.03 28.65 -19.09
C ILE A 5 -15.26 27.37 -18.27
N THR A 6 -16.50 26.88 -18.17
CA THR A 6 -16.83 25.67 -17.40
C THR A 6 -16.20 24.41 -17.99
N LEU A 7 -16.14 24.30 -19.33
CA LEU A 7 -15.51 23.18 -20.02
C LEU A 7 -13.99 23.12 -19.77
N ILE A 8 -13.32 24.27 -19.73
CA ILE A 8 -11.87 24.33 -19.49
C ILE A 8 -11.53 23.81 -18.08
N PHE A 9 -12.31 24.18 -17.05
CA PHE A 9 -12.09 23.68 -15.69
C PHE A 9 -12.30 22.16 -15.56
N SER A 10 -13.28 21.60 -16.26
CA SER A 10 -13.49 20.14 -16.25
C SER A 10 -12.35 19.36 -16.90
N VAL A 11 -11.72 19.89 -17.95
CA VAL A 11 -10.59 19.25 -18.62
C VAL A 11 -9.35 19.26 -17.72
N ILE A 12 -9.08 20.36 -17.01
CA ILE A 12 -7.92 20.46 -16.10
C ILE A 12 -8.02 19.47 -14.92
N ALA A 13 -9.23 19.28 -14.37
CA ALA A 13 -9.44 18.32 -13.29
C ALA A 13 -9.16 16.86 -13.74
N LEU A 14 -9.51 16.52 -14.98
CA LEU A 14 -9.26 15.19 -15.54
C LEU A 14 -7.77 14.93 -15.82
N VAL A 15 -6.98 15.93 -16.24
CA VAL A 15 -5.53 15.74 -16.46
C VAL A 15 -4.78 15.53 -15.14
N SER A 16 -5.28 16.14 -14.06
CA SER A 16 -4.66 16.08 -12.73
C SER A 16 -4.79 14.73 -12.04
N THR A 17 -5.85 13.96 -12.35
CA THR A 17 -6.04 12.62 -11.77
C THR A 17 -5.21 11.55 -12.46
N VAL A 18 -4.93 11.71 -13.77
CA VAL A 18 -4.14 10.73 -14.52
C VAL A 18 -2.69 10.71 -14.03
N SER A 19 -2.08 11.87 -13.78
CA SER A 19 -0.69 12.00 -13.34
C SER A 19 -0.44 11.41 -11.95
N ALA A 20 -1.39 11.55 -11.02
CA ALA A 20 -1.32 10.94 -9.69
C ALA A 20 -1.26 9.40 -9.76
N GLN A 21 -1.97 8.79 -10.72
CA GLN A 21 -2.03 7.33 -10.86
C GLN A 21 -0.71 6.70 -11.34
N TRP A 22 0.09 7.41 -12.14
CA TRP A 22 1.40 6.94 -12.59
C TRP A 22 2.47 7.04 -11.49
N TYR A 23 2.41 8.08 -10.66
CA TYR A 23 3.34 8.26 -9.54
C TYR A 23 3.18 7.15 -8.48
N VAL A 24 1.93 6.80 -8.15
CA VAL A 24 1.63 5.72 -7.19
C VAL A 24 2.11 4.37 -7.75
N ARG A 25 1.90 4.10 -9.05
CA ARG A 25 2.38 2.86 -9.68
C ARG A 25 3.89 2.70 -9.60
N GLY A 26 4.66 3.77 -9.84
CA GLY A 26 6.13 3.73 -9.84
C GLY A 26 6.75 3.38 -8.49
N TYR A 27 6.08 3.71 -7.38
CA TYR A 27 6.50 3.31 -6.03
C TYR A 27 6.16 1.85 -5.71
N CYS A 28 5.08 1.29 -6.28
CA CYS A 28 4.78 -0.13 -6.10
C CYS A 28 5.77 -1.04 -6.85
N THR A 29 6.34 -0.57 -7.96
CA THR A 29 7.24 -1.36 -8.83
C THR A 29 8.70 -1.38 -8.39
N SER A 30 9.11 -0.63 -7.38
CA SER A 30 10.50 -0.69 -6.89
C SER A 30 10.77 -2.04 -6.22
N GLY A 31 11.80 -2.75 -6.69
CA GLY A 31 12.24 -4.00 -6.08
C GLY A 31 12.73 -3.78 -4.66
N CYS A 32 12.38 -4.68 -3.74
CA CYS A 32 12.86 -4.66 -2.38
C CYS A 32 14.18 -5.40 -2.27
N THR A 33 15.21 -4.73 -1.73
CA THR A 33 16.44 -5.41 -1.30
C THR A 33 16.11 -6.19 -0.03
N VAL A 34 16.33 -7.50 -0.05
CA VAL A 34 15.97 -8.38 1.08
C VAL A 34 16.86 -8.05 2.28
N THR A 35 16.28 -7.39 3.27
CA THR A 35 16.85 -7.28 4.61
C THR A 35 16.10 -8.33 5.43
N ASN A 36 16.71 -9.42 5.89
CA ASN A 36 16.02 -10.51 6.60
C ASN A 36 15.52 -10.10 8.02
N THR A 37 14.79 -8.99 8.12
CA THR A 37 14.30 -8.41 9.37
C THR A 37 12.79 -8.54 9.37
N LEU A 38 12.30 -9.68 9.86
CA LEU A 38 10.88 -9.94 9.96
C LEU A 38 10.18 -8.79 10.71
N VAL A 39 9.11 -8.27 10.13
CA VAL A 39 8.26 -7.26 10.76
C VAL A 39 6.85 -7.78 10.90
N CYS A 40 6.26 -7.58 12.07
CA CYS A 40 4.83 -7.73 12.26
C CYS A 40 4.11 -6.44 11.86
N ALA A 41 2.97 -6.58 11.19
CA ALA A 41 2.13 -5.43 10.84
C ALA A 41 0.65 -5.73 11.03
N TRP A 42 -0.15 -4.70 11.25
CA TRP A 42 -1.59 -4.73 11.46
C TRP A 42 -2.30 -3.80 10.48
N ASN A 43 -3.47 -4.18 9.98
CA ASN A 43 -4.19 -3.43 8.93
C ASN A 43 -5.55 -2.85 9.32
N GLY A 44 -6.04 -3.04 10.54
CA GLY A 44 -7.46 -2.79 10.86
C GLY A 44 -8.11 -4.00 11.51
N GLU A 45 -7.77 -5.17 10.97
CA GLU A 45 -8.59 -6.36 11.15
C GLU A 45 -7.79 -7.56 11.66
N CYS A 46 -6.54 -7.67 11.26
CA CYS A 46 -5.65 -8.78 11.55
C CYS A 46 -4.18 -8.33 11.51
N ASN A 47 -3.32 -9.19 12.05
CA ASN A 47 -1.87 -9.04 11.97
C ASN A 47 -1.33 -9.97 10.89
N ASN A 48 -0.17 -9.64 10.32
CA ASN A 48 0.60 -10.57 9.50
C ASN A 48 2.11 -10.29 9.58
N MET A 49 2.91 -11.31 9.27
CA MET A 49 4.37 -11.19 9.17
C MET A 49 4.82 -10.88 7.74
N PHE A 50 5.78 -9.96 7.64
CA PHE A 50 6.44 -9.59 6.39
C PHE A 50 7.94 -9.81 6.53
N LYS A 51 8.61 -10.17 5.43
CA LYS A 51 10.08 -10.33 5.42
C LYS A 51 10.83 -9.09 5.87
N ASP A 52 10.32 -7.92 5.51
CA ASP A 52 10.81 -6.62 5.91
C ASP A 52 9.76 -5.52 5.67
N ASN A 53 10.12 -4.30 6.08
CA ASN A 53 9.30 -3.10 5.87
C ASN A 53 9.08 -2.77 4.38
N CYS A 54 10.00 -3.12 3.50
CA CYS A 54 9.82 -2.88 2.07
C CYS A 54 8.72 -3.76 1.50
N GLN A 55 8.71 -5.05 1.85
CA GLN A 55 7.66 -5.97 1.41
C GLN A 55 6.29 -5.60 1.96
N MET A 56 6.22 -5.11 3.19
CA MET A 56 4.98 -4.54 3.73
C MET A 56 4.49 -3.35 2.91
N LYS A 57 5.37 -2.39 2.60
CA LYS A 57 5.01 -1.22 1.79
C LYS A 57 4.59 -1.60 0.37
N LYS A 58 5.30 -2.53 -0.26
CA LYS A 58 4.97 -3.06 -1.58
C LYS A 58 3.60 -3.74 -1.56
N TRP A 59 3.34 -4.58 -0.56
CA TRP A 59 2.04 -5.21 -0.37
C TRP A 59 0.90 -4.19 -0.22
N ASN A 60 1.08 -3.17 0.59
CA ASN A 60 0.08 -2.09 0.72
C ASN A 60 -0.18 -1.40 -0.60
N CYS A 61 0.86 -1.22 -1.41
CA CYS A 61 0.76 -0.61 -2.74
C CYS A 61 -0.03 -1.51 -3.72
N ASP A 62 0.26 -2.82 -3.72
CA ASP A 62 -0.32 -3.79 -4.66
C ASP A 62 -1.74 -4.23 -4.27
N LYS A 63 -2.00 -4.38 -2.97
CA LYS A 63 -3.23 -4.96 -2.42
C LYS A 63 -4.16 -3.94 -1.77
N LYS A 64 -3.66 -2.75 -1.42
CA LYS A 64 -4.40 -1.71 -0.69
C LYS A 64 -4.93 -2.19 0.67
N ASP A 65 -4.15 -3.07 1.32
CA ASP A 65 -4.48 -3.59 2.64
C ASP A 65 -3.95 -2.70 3.79
N ASP A 66 -3.22 -1.63 3.50
CA ASP A 66 -2.84 -0.59 4.49
C ASP A 66 -2.23 -1.08 5.82
N PHE A 67 -1.36 -2.09 5.78
CA PHE A 67 -0.62 -2.58 6.94
C PHE A 67 0.32 -1.52 7.54
N VAL A 68 0.35 -1.46 8.86
CA VAL A 68 1.21 -0.58 9.65
C VAL A 68 2.03 -1.41 10.64
N ILE A 69 3.28 -1.04 10.88
CA ILE A 69 4.17 -1.78 11.80
C ILE A 69 3.52 -1.92 13.17
N ALA A 70 3.47 -3.15 13.67
CA ALA A 70 2.95 -3.51 14.97
C ALA A 70 4.05 -4.18 15.82
N PRO A 71 3.90 -4.25 17.15
CA PRO A 71 4.79 -5.03 17.99
C PRO A 71 4.86 -6.50 17.51
N ASN A 72 6.06 -7.06 17.42
CA ASN A 72 6.25 -8.44 16.92
C ASN A 72 5.45 -9.49 17.72
N VAL A 73 5.20 -9.24 19.00
CA VAL A 73 4.37 -10.10 19.84
C VAL A 73 2.94 -10.24 19.31
N ASN A 74 2.38 -9.22 18.65
CA ASN A 74 1.01 -9.26 18.14
C ASN A 74 0.84 -10.36 17.08
N CYS A 75 1.87 -10.60 16.26
CA CYS A 75 1.84 -11.71 15.30
C CYS A 75 1.95 -13.09 15.97
N LEU A 76 2.24 -13.18 17.26
CA LEU A 76 2.27 -14.44 18.00
C LEU A 76 0.97 -14.70 18.77
N ILE A 77 0.29 -13.63 19.23
CA ILE A 77 -0.82 -13.74 20.18
C ILE A 77 -2.16 -13.21 19.66
N SER A 78 -2.15 -12.43 18.57
CA SER A 78 -3.35 -11.78 18.04
C SER A 78 -3.89 -12.49 16.79
N LYS A 79 -5.08 -12.07 16.35
CA LYS A 79 -5.71 -12.57 15.13
C LYS A 79 -4.79 -12.38 13.91
N GLN A 80 -4.56 -13.46 13.19
CA GLN A 80 -3.78 -13.53 11.95
C GLN A 80 -4.66 -13.36 10.71
N CYS A 81 -4.10 -12.81 9.63
CA CYS A 81 -4.82 -12.64 8.37
C CYS A 81 -4.92 -13.98 7.62
N SER A 82 -6.08 -14.65 7.72
CA SER A 82 -6.30 -16.00 7.17
C SER A 82 -6.28 -16.07 5.63
N HIS A 83 -6.48 -14.95 4.95
CA HIS A 83 -6.49 -14.85 3.48
C HIS A 83 -5.12 -14.47 2.90
N ILE A 84 -4.11 -14.28 3.75
CA ILE A 84 -2.77 -13.83 3.36
C ILE A 84 -1.76 -14.92 3.72
N PRO A 85 -0.74 -15.19 2.88
CA PRO A 85 0.35 -16.08 3.26
C PRO A 85 1.02 -15.61 4.56
N ALA A 86 1.41 -16.59 5.38
CA ALA A 86 1.97 -16.35 6.72
C ALA A 86 3.25 -15.51 6.73
N ILE A 87 4.00 -15.50 5.62
CA ILE A 87 5.16 -14.62 5.41
C ILE A 87 5.10 -14.10 3.96
N ILE A 88 5.04 -12.78 3.80
CA ILE A 88 5.07 -12.12 2.48
C ILE A 88 6.53 -11.83 2.06
N ASN A 89 6.81 -12.15 0.79
CA ASN A 89 8.11 -12.05 0.12
C ASN A 89 8.19 -10.92 -0.89
#